data_AF-A0A368JVA1-F1
#
_entry.id   AF-A0A368JVA1-F1
#
_cell.length_a   1.000
_cell.length_b   1.000
_cell.length_c   1.000
_cell.angle_alpha   90.00
_cell.angle_beta   90.00
_cell.angle_gamma   90.00
#
_symmetry.space_group_name_H-M   'P 1'
#
loop_
_entity.id
_entity.type
_entity.pdbx_description
1 polymer ?
#
loop_
_entity_poly.entity_id
_entity_poly.type
_entity_poly.pdbx_seq_one_letter_code
_entity_poly.pdbx_strand_id
1 'polypeptide(L)' 'MTWNSIRFPAAMRSLNPSTRAMAIEIANDLIHQKGMDKQQAISISILKARKWSAYGSPYHNFSHDPTPPSIAPKDGFNFK' A
#
# COMPACT_ATOMS: atom_id res chain seq x y z
N MET A 1 10.78 3.90 11.96
CA MET A 1 11.68 3.39 10.91
C MET A 1 10.85 3.30 9.64
N THR A 2 11.22 4.01 8.58
CA THR A 2 10.39 4.15 7.37
C THR A 2 10.76 3.10 6.33
N TRP A 3 9.79 2.26 5.93
CA TRP A 3 9.94 1.43 4.75
C TRP A 3 9.83 2.30 3.50
N ASN A 4 10.61 1.97 2.48
CA ASN A 4 10.61 2.69 1.22
C ASN A 4 10.72 1.70 0.04
N SER A 5 10.65 2.21 -1.19
CA SER A 5 10.71 1.42 -2.42
C SER A 5 11.98 0.59 -2.58
N ILE A 6 13.03 0.87 -1.81
CA ILE A 6 14.34 0.20 -1.84
C ILE A 6 14.49 -0.77 -0.65
N ARG A 7 13.94 -0.42 0.51
CA ARG A 7 14.09 -1.13 1.78
C ARG A 7 12.71 -1.50 2.33
N PHE A 8 12.16 -2.58 1.78
CA PHE A 8 10.86 -3.15 2.14
C PHE A 8 11.01 -4.64 2.54
N PRO A 9 10.09 -5.18 3.34
CA PRO A 9 10.14 -6.58 3.75
C PRO A 9 9.91 -7.54 2.59
N ALA A 10 10.54 -8.72 2.64
CA ALA A 10 10.46 -9.73 1.57
C ALA A 10 9.02 -10.13 1.23
N ALA A 11 8.10 -10.08 2.19
CA ALA A 11 6.68 -10.34 1.97
C ALA A 11 6.06 -9.44 0.88
N MET A 12 6.47 -8.16 0.81
CA MET A 12 6.00 -7.20 -0.20
C MET A 12 6.67 -7.38 -1.56
N ARG A 13 7.75 -8.16 -1.66
CA ARG A 13 8.47 -8.41 -2.93
C ARG A 13 7.63 -9.19 -3.93
N SER A 14 6.70 -10.00 -3.44
CA SER A 14 5.74 -10.76 -4.26
C SER A 14 4.66 -9.91 -4.93
N LEU A 15 4.54 -8.63 -4.56
CA LEU A 15 3.54 -7.71 -5.08
C LEU A 15 4.07 -6.97 -6.31
N ASN A 16 3.15 -6.59 -7.20
CA ASN A 16 3.47 -5.70 -8.32
C ASN A 16 3.96 -4.32 -7.79
N PRO A 17 4.71 -3.53 -8.60
CA PRO A 17 5.30 -2.28 -8.14
C PRO A 17 4.30 -1.29 -7.52
N SER A 18 3.12 -1.12 -8.13
CA SER A 18 2.08 -0.20 -7.66
C SER A 18 1.44 -0.64 -6.35
N THR A 19 1.11 -1.92 -6.23
CA THR A 19 0.56 -2.52 -5.00
C THR A 19 1.59 -2.49 -3.88
N ARG A 20 2.88 -2.67 -4.20
CA ARG A 20 3.97 -2.54 -3.24
C ARG A 20 4.11 -1.12 -2.72
N ALA A 21 4.07 -0.11 -3.61
CA ALA A 21 4.13 1.29 -3.21
C ALA A 21 3.01 1.64 -2.21
N MET A 22 1.78 1.21 -2.53
CA MET A 22 0.64 1.38 -1.64
C MET A 22 0.78 0.62 -0.32
N ALA A 23 1.28 -0.63 -0.36
CA ALA A 23 1.52 -1.38 0.86
C ALA A 23 2.55 -0.69 1.76
N ILE A 24 3.63 -0.14 1.21
CA ILE A 24 4.66 0.59 1.96
C ILE A 24 4.06 1.80 2.68
N GLU A 25 3.24 2.59 1.99
CA GLU A 25 2.59 3.77 2.55
C GLU A 25 1.68 3.42 3.73
N ILE A 26 0.76 2.47 3.51
CA ILE A 26 -0.16 1.97 4.56
C ILE A 26 0.63 1.42 5.75
N ALA A 27 1.72 0.70 5.49
CA ALA A 27 2.52 0.08 6.53
C ALA A 27 3.26 1.12 7.39
N ASN A 28 3.81 2.16 6.77
CA ASN A 28 4.42 3.29 7.47
C ASN A 28 3.39 4.03 8.34
N ASP A 29 2.19 4.27 7.81
CA ASP A 29 1.09 4.90 8.54
C ASP A 29 0.64 4.07 9.75
N LEU A 30 0.51 2.75 9.59
CA LEU A 30 0.12 1.85 10.68
C LEU A 30 1.15 1.85 11.82
N ILE A 31 2.44 1.89 11.49
CA ILE A 31 3.51 1.93 12.50
C ILE A 31 3.55 3.30 13.17
N HIS A 32 3.49 4.38 12.39
CA HIS A 32 3.65 5.74 12.91
C HIS A 32 2.42 6.24 13.68
N GLN A 33 1.21 5.97 13.19
CA GLN A 33 -0.03 6.47 13.79
C GLN A 33 -0.57 5.56 14.89
N LYS A 34 -0.44 4.23 14.73
CA LYS A 34 -1.04 3.26 15.68
C LYS A 34 -0.04 2.57 16.60
N GLY A 35 1.26 2.80 16.43
CA GLY A 35 2.30 2.09 17.18
C GLY A 35 2.23 0.56 16.98
N MET A 36 1.69 0.12 15.84
CA MET A 36 1.41 -1.29 15.57
C MET A 36 2.71 -2.10 15.40
N ASP A 37 2.67 -3.39 15.78
CA ASP A 37 3.78 -4.30 15.54
C ASP A 37 4.09 -4.37 14.04
N LYS A 38 5.40 -4.39 13.76
CA LYS A 38 5.96 -4.47 12.42
C LYS A 38 5.37 -5.63 11.60
N GLN A 39 5.24 -6.83 12.15
CA GLN A 39 4.71 -7.98 11.43
C GLN A 39 3.22 -7.81 11.12
N GLN A 40 2.45 -7.26 12.07
CA GLN A 40 1.02 -6.98 11.86
C GLN A 40 0.81 -5.90 10.80
N ALA A 41 1.60 -4.82 10.85
CA ALA A 41 1.54 -3.75 9.86
C ALA A 41 1.84 -4.26 8.44
N ILE A 42 2.79 -5.20 8.28
CA ILE A 42 3.09 -5.83 6.99
C ILE A 42 1.89 -6.62 6.48
N SER A 43 1.31 -7.50 7.30
CA SER A 43 0.18 -8.33 6.86
C SER A 43 -1.04 -7.49 6.48
N ILE A 44 -1.37 -6.48 7.30
CA ILE A 44 -2.53 -5.61 7.05
C ILE A 44 -2.32 -4.73 5.81
N SER A 45 -1.13 -4.16 5.65
CA SER A 45 -0.82 -3.33 4.48
C SER A 45 -0.86 -4.12 3.18
N ILE A 46 -0.31 -5.34 3.15
CA ILE A 46 -0.39 -6.23 1.99
C ILE A 46 -1.83 -6.58 1.66
N LEU A 47 -2.64 -6.92 2.67
CA LEU A 47 -4.05 -7.25 2.47
C LEU A 47 -4.85 -6.07 1.90
N LYS A 48 -4.64 -4.86 2.45
CA LYS A 48 -5.30 -3.64 1.95
C LYS A 48 -4.86 -3.30 0.54
N ALA A 49 -3.56 -3.33 0.26
CA ALA A 49 -3.03 -3.05 -1.07
C ALA A 49 -3.52 -4.07 -2.11
N ARG A 50 -3.59 -5.36 -1.75
CA ARG A 50 -4.15 -6.40 -2.63
C ARG A 50 -5.63 -6.17 -2.93
N LYS A 51 -6.43 -5.77 -1.93
CA LYS A 51 -7.83 -5.39 -2.17
C LYS A 51 -7.91 -4.23 -3.16
N TRP A 52 -7.10 -3.18 -2.96
CA TRP A 52 -7.05 -2.04 -3.85
C TRP A 52 -6.68 -2.42 -5.29
N SER A 53 -5.73 -3.34 -5.49
CA SER A 53 -5.39 -3.87 -6.81
C SER A 53 -6.49 -4.75 -7.41
N ALA A 54 -7.25 -5.49 -6.58
CA ALA A 54 -8.30 -6.41 -7.03
C ALA A 54 -9.59 -5.69 -7.45
N TYR A 55 -9.87 -4.52 -6.89
CA TYR A 55 -11.03 -3.71 -7.29
C TYR A 55 -10.89 -3.07 -8.67
N GLY A 56 -9.78 -3.32 -9.37
CA GLY A 56 -9.59 -2.87 -10.73
C GLY A 56 -9.36 -1.37 -10.77
N SER A 57 -8.12 -0.98 -11.03
CA SER A 57 -7.90 0.28 -11.72
C SER A 57 -8.73 0.23 -13.02
N PRO A 58 -9.64 1.19 -13.28
CA PRO A 58 -10.20 1.38 -14.62
C PRO A 58 -9.10 1.66 -15.66
N TYR A 59 -7.87 1.94 -15.21
CA TYR A 59 -6.68 2.16 -16.00
C TYR A 59 -5.82 0.89 -16.01
N HIS A 60 -6.27 -0.14 -16.72
CA HIS A 60 -5.46 -1.34 -16.96
C HIS A 60 -4.30 -1.08 -17.95
N ASN A 61 -4.23 0.07 -18.61
CA ASN A 61 -3.24 0.33 -19.64
C ASN A 61 -2.54 1.68 -19.40
N PHE A 62 -1.24 1.72 -19.71
CA PHE A 62 -0.32 2.86 -19.71
C PHE A 62 0.56 3.07 -18.46
N SER A 63 1.71 2.40 -18.55
CA SER A 63 3.04 3.00 -18.41
C SER A 63 3.48 3.53 -17.05
N HIS A 64 4.32 2.72 -16.37
CA HIS A 64 5.65 3.15 -15.90
C HIS A 64 5.82 4.44 -15.07
N ASP A 65 4.79 4.93 -14.39
CA ASP A 65 4.97 6.02 -13.42
C ASP A 65 5.00 5.46 -11.98
N PRO A 66 6.15 5.48 -11.27
CA PRO A 66 6.25 5.01 -9.89
C PRO A 66 5.71 6.04 -8.89
N THR A 67 5.00 7.08 -9.33
CA THR A 67 4.34 8.01 -8.43
C THR A 67 3.33 7.25 -7.57
N PRO A 68 3.57 7.12 -6.24
CA PRO A 68 2.53 6.61 -5.36
C PRO A 68 1.32 7.51 -5.57
N PRO A 69 0.11 6.96 -5.75
CA PRO A 69 -1.08 7.78 -5.77
C PRO A 69 -1.12 8.49 -4.43
N SER A 70 -0.70 9.76 -4.43
CA SER A 70 -0.78 10.65 -3.29
C SER A 70 -2.19 10.46 -2.75
N ILE A 71 -2.31 9.93 -1.53
CA ILE A 71 -3.58 9.67 -0.85
C ILE A 71 -4.24 11.04 -0.62
N ALA A 72 -4.79 11.60 -1.68
CA ALA A 72 -5.78 12.64 -1.62
C ALA A 72 -7.06 11.92 -1.19
N PRO A 73 -7.65 12.28 -0.03
CA PRO A 73 -8.92 11.72 0.39
C PRO A 73 -9.98 12.25 -0.58
N LYS A 74 -10.23 11.48 -1.64
CA LYS A 74 -11.35 11.69 -2.56
C LYS A 74 -12.17 10.43 -2.47
N ASP A 75 -13.39 10.62 -2.01
CA ASP A 75 -14.46 9.64 -1.92
C ASP A 75 -14.46 8.80 -0.64
N GLY A 76 -15.47 9.11 0.19
CA GLY A 76 -15.71 8.54 1.49
C GLY A 76 -15.85 7.02 1.44
N PHE A 77 -14.87 6.33 2.02
CA PHE A 77 -15.00 4.94 2.40
C PHE A 77 -15.91 4.85 3.65
N ASN A 78 -17.20 4.66 3.40
CA ASN A 78 -18.21 4.39 4.41
C ASN A 78 -18.14 2.91 4.82
N PHE A 79 -17.73 2.63 6.06
CA PHE A 79 -17.88 1.32 6.67
C PHE A 79 -19.31 1.23 7.24
N LYS A 80 -20.20 0.58 6.50
CA LYS A 80 -21.43 0.01 7.06
C LYS A 80 -21.15 -1.40 7.57
#